data_AF-A0A662AYW0-F1
#
_entry.id   AF-A0A662AYW0-F1
#
_cell.length_a   1.000
_cell.length_b   1.000
_cell.length_c   1.000
_cell.angle_alpha   90.00
_cell.angle_beta   90.00
_cell.angle_gamma   90.00
#
_symmetry.space_group_name_H-M   'P 1'
#
loop_
_entity.id
_entity.type
_entity.pdbx_description
1 polymer ?
#
loop_
_entity_poly.entity_id
_entity_poly.type
_entity_poly.pdbx_seq_one_letter_code
_entity_poly.pdbx_strand_id
1 'polypeptide(L)' 'MKNARIILILLTLSLISCSKQELPNIILISADDMGWSDLGCYGSEVRTPNID' A
#
# COMPACT_ATOMS: atom_id res chain seq x y z
N MET A 1 40.35 -0.57 -23.74
CA MET A 1 39.86 0.39 -22.71
C MET A 1 38.41 0.85 -22.89
N LYS A 2 37.88 0.99 -24.12
CA LYS A 2 36.49 1.45 -24.36
C LYS A 2 35.42 0.46 -23.86
N ASN A 3 35.62 -0.84 -24.07
CA ASN A 3 34.67 -1.90 -23.70
C ASN A 3 34.54 -2.08 -22.18
N ALA A 4 35.63 -1.86 -21.43
CA ALA A 4 35.61 -1.90 -19.97
C ALA A 4 34.77 -0.77 -19.36
N ARG A 5 34.73 0.41 -20.01
CA ARG A 5 33.86 1.51 -19.58
C ARG A 5 32.38 1.20 -19.82
N ILE A 6 32.05 0.56 -20.94
CA ILE A 6 30.67 0.15 -21.26
C ILE A 6 30.16 -0.87 -20.23
N ILE A 7 31.00 -1.86 -19.88
CA ILE A 7 30.66 -2.87 -18.86
C ILE A 7 30.44 -2.21 -17.49
N LEU A 8 31.29 -1.24 -17.12
CA LEU A 8 31.16 -0.52 -15.85
C LEU A 8 29.86 0.31 -15.78
N ILE A 9 29.45 0.93 -16.89
CA ILE A 9 28.21 1.71 -16.97
C ILE A 9 26.99 0.78 -16.87
N LEU A 10 26.99 -0.36 -17.54
CA LEU A 10 25.90 -1.34 -17.44
C LEU A 10 25.77 -1.92 -16.03
N LEU A 11 26.89 -2.22 -15.37
CA LEU A 11 26.90 -2.74 -14.01
C LEU A 11 26.34 -1.73 -13.00
N THR A 12 26.71 -0.46 -13.14
CA THR A 12 26.21 0.62 -12.27
C THR A 12 24.73 0.90 -12.48
N LEU A 13 24.23 0.81 -13.73
CA LEU A 13 22.81 0.99 -14.04
C LEU A 13 21.93 -0.09 -13.40
N SER A 14 22.43 -1.34 -13.36
CA SER A 14 21.71 -2.46 -12.73
C SER A 14 21.53 -2.31 -11.22
N LEU A 15 22.47 -1.65 -10.53
CA LEU A 15 22.42 -1.46 -9.08
C LEU A 15 21.40 -0.38 -8.65
N ILE A 16 21.08 0.55 -9.55
CA ILE A 16 20.14 1.66 -9.28
C ILE A 16 18.68 1.19 -9.43
N SER A 17 18.42 0.05 -10.09
CA SER A 17 17.07 -0.46 -10.37
C SER A 17 16.40 -1.17 -9.18
N CYS A 18 16.95 -1.09 -7.97
CA CYS A 18 16.32 -1.70 -6.80
C CYS A 18 15.14 -0.83 -6.32
N SER A 19 13.94 -1.15 -6.80
CA SER A 19 12.70 -0.55 -6.30
C SER A 19 12.41 -1.10 -4.91
N LYS A 20 12.41 -0.24 -3.90
CA LYS A 20 11.96 -0.62 -2.56
C LYS A 20 10.47 -0.93 -2.62
N GLN A 21 10.08 -2.13 -2.22
CA GLN A 21 8.67 -2.45 -2.06
C GLN A 21 8.17 -1.73 -0.81
N GLU A 22 7.30 -0.74 -0.99
CA GLU A 22 6.68 -0.04 0.12
C GLU A 22 5.75 -1.03 0.84
N LEU A 23 6.00 -1.21 2.14
CA LEU A 23 5.14 -2.04 2.98
C LEU A 23 3.90 -1.21 3.37
N PRO A 24 2.70 -1.81 3.35
CA PRO A 24 1.51 -1.12 3.80
C PRO A 24 1.56 -0.88 5.31
N ASN A 25 1.04 0.26 5.76
CA ASN A 25 0.71 0.46 7.18
C ASN A 25 -0.56 -0.33 7.50
N ILE A 26 -0.57 -1.06 8.62
CA ILE A 26 -1.74 -1.85 9.06
C ILE A 26 -2.37 -1.13 10.24
N ILE A 27 -3.65 -0.76 10.10
CA ILE A 27 -4.48 -0.20 11.17
C ILE A 27 -5.64 -1.16 11.41
N LEU A 28 -5.74 -1.69 12.63
CA LEU A 28 -6.85 -2.54 13.06
C LEU A 28 -7.82 -1.71 13.90
N ILE A 29 -9.07 -1.63 13.44
CA ILE A 29 -10.16 -0.97 14.16
C ILE A 29 -11.15 -2.06 14.57
N SER A 30 -11.42 -2.16 15.88
CA SER A 30 -12.37 -3.12 16.44
C SER A 30 -13.53 -2.35 17.07
N ALA A 31 -14.75 -2.66 16.64
CA ALA A 31 -15.97 -2.19 17.26
C ALA A 31 -16.63 -3.35 18.00
N ASP A 32 -16.96 -3.15 19.27
CA ASP A 32 -17.62 -4.16 20.10
C ASP A 32 -19.14 -4.14 19.83
N ASP A 33 -19.76 -5.32 19.79
CA ASP A 33 -21.21 -5.52 19.57
C ASP A 33 -21.84 -4.82 18.35
N MET A 34 -21.05 -4.32 17.41
CA MET A 34 -21.56 -3.66 16.21
C MET A 34 -22.18 -4.68 15.25
N GLY A 35 -23.47 -4.54 15.02
CA GLY A 35 -24.23 -5.35 14.08
C GLY A 35 -24.07 -4.88 12.64
N TRP A 36 -24.36 -5.77 11.70
CA TRP A 36 -24.34 -5.44 10.27
C TRP A 36 -25.32 -4.32 9.91
N SER A 37 -26.48 -4.28 10.58
CA SER A 37 -27.53 -3.28 10.37
C SER A 37 -27.21 -1.89 10.94
N ASP A 38 -26.04 -1.71 11.58
CA ASP A 38 -25.68 -0.45 12.24
C ASP A 38 -24.90 0.48 11.32
N LEU A 39 -24.39 -0.01 10.18
CA LEU A 39 -23.68 0.79 9.18
C LEU A 39 -24.63 1.29 8.09
N GLY A 40 -24.47 2.56 7.70
CA GLY A 40 -25.26 3.21 6.66
C GLY A 40 -25.17 2.47 5.31
N CYS A 41 -23.97 2.03 4.93
CA CYS A 41 -23.74 1.23 3.71
C CYS A 41 -24.46 -0.15 3.69
N TYR A 42 -24.98 -0.61 4.83
CA TYR A 42 -25.77 -1.84 4.95
C TYR A 42 -27.26 -1.58 5.23
N GLY A 43 -27.73 -0.35 5.05
CA GLY A 43 -29.15 0.01 5.15
C GLY A 43 -29.58 0.49 6.54
N SER A 44 -28.63 0.86 7.41
CA SER A 44 -28.96 1.55 8.66
C SER A 44 -29.54 2.94 8.40
N GLU A 45 -30.38 3.42 9.32
CA GLU A 45 -30.79 4.83 9.37
C GLU A 45 -29.69 5.73 9.97
N VAL A 46 -28.71 5.14 10.65
CA VAL A 46 -27.55 5.84 11.21
C VAL A 46 -26.57 6.17 10.09
N ARG A 47 -26.15 7.45 10.02
CA ARG A 47 -25.13 7.89 9.05
C ARG A 47 -23.72 7.57 9.54
N THR A 48 -22.97 6.78 8.78
CA THR A 48 -21.58 6.38 9.08
C THR A 48 -20.60 6.82 7.98
N PRO A 49 -20.48 8.13 7.67
CA PRO A 49 -19.83 8.62 6.44
C PRO A 49 -18.32 8.36 6.32
N ASN A 50 -17.66 7.96 7.41
CA ASN A 50 -16.23 7.59 7.40
C ASN A 50 -16.00 6.08 7.20
N ILE A 51 -17.07 5.29 7.24
CA ILE A 51 -17.06 3.82 7.09
C ILE A 51 -17.85 3.40 5.83
N ASP A 52 -18.85 4.19 5.43
CA ASP A 52 -19.61 4.03 4.18
C ASP A 52 -18.74 4.05 2.92
#